data_AF-A0A858AQV8-F1
#
_entry.id   AF-A0A858AQV8-F1
#
_cell.length_a   1.000
_cell.length_b   1.000
_cell.length_c   1.000
_cell.angle_alpha   90.00
_cell.angle_beta   90.00
_cell.angle_gamma   90.00
#
_symmetry.space_group_name_H-M   'P 1'
#
loop_
_entity.id
_entity.type
_entity.pdbx_description
1 polymer ?
#
loop_
_entity_poly.entity_id
_entity_poly.type
_entity_poly.pdbx_seq_one_letter_code
_entity_poly.pdbx_strand_id
1 'polypeptide(L)'
;MLRKAINQHQFMDVDITSINQELTNIKFPALILDCEFLNVSHKPKNNEFEDTLDIKRNEDKVFLLQFSIIRNFKDLIYRNNQTAIKHMDILRNYKEKKYDFEKAHKSLVNSFLNVCKRKNIRTIICADTSAEKKLITSWLLKDVSPKISQGLAFFNKDKSINMFDIYKLLKLAKFNNLKKDGSIFDATTKDKMIDLQSSKKIMNYYGKTDKLKPETSSIYEICINAYKYYSIDHGNINVDEFVELGKYLKEARDHCYNDVFMVAEILKFFKQLLIENQGQNGKK
;
A
#
# COMPACT_ATOMS: atom_id res chain seq x y z
N MET A 1 -26.01 7.50 8.88
CA MET A 1 -25.26 6.43 9.57
C MET A 1 -25.90 5.09 9.27
N LEU A 2 -25.12 4.11 8.79
CA LEU A 2 -25.53 2.71 8.64
C LEU A 2 -24.86 1.88 9.73
N ARG A 3 -25.64 1.06 10.43
CA ARG A 3 -25.12 0.11 11.42
C ARG A 3 -25.04 -1.29 10.81
N LYS A 4 -23.87 -1.90 10.80
CA LYS A 4 -23.62 -3.28 10.36
C LYS A 4 -23.21 -4.13 11.54
N ALA A 5 -23.98 -5.17 11.86
CA ALA A 5 -23.57 -6.14 12.87
C ALA A 5 -22.36 -6.94 12.37
N ILE A 6 -21.35 -7.11 13.22
CA ILE A 6 -20.19 -7.97 12.97
C ILE A 6 -20.42 -9.32 13.66
N ASN A 7 -20.83 -9.27 14.93
CA ASN A 7 -21.28 -10.42 15.70
C ASN A 7 -22.23 -9.94 16.82
N GLN A 8 -22.64 -10.85 17.71
CA GLN A 8 -23.59 -10.56 18.79
C GLN A 8 -23.10 -9.48 19.78
N HIS A 9 -21.80 -9.19 19.80
CA HIS A 9 -21.19 -8.24 20.72
C HIS A 9 -20.50 -7.07 20.02
N GLN A 10 -20.54 -6.98 18.69
CA GLN A 10 -19.78 -6.00 17.93
C GLN A 10 -20.57 -5.50 16.72
N PHE A 11 -20.54 -4.19 16.51
CA PHE A 11 -21.13 -3.56 15.34
C PHE A 11 -20.22 -2.46 14.79
N MET A 12 -20.39 -2.15 13.52
CA MET A 12 -19.70 -1.08 12.83
C MET A 12 -20.73 -0.03 12.39
N ASP A 13 -20.52 1.20 12.83
CA ASP A 13 -21.28 2.36 12.39
C ASP A 13 -20.51 3.07 11.28
N VAL A 14 -21.14 3.23 10.11
CA VAL A 14 -20.53 3.79 8.91
C VAL A 14 -21.27 5.02 8.45
N ASP A 15 -20.53 6.10 8.20
CA ASP A 15 -21.07 7.26 7.50
C ASP A 15 -21.10 7.02 5.99
N ILE A 16 -22.16 6.35 5.54
CA ILE A 16 -22.37 5.99 4.13
C ILE A 16 -22.37 7.19 3.19
N THR A 17 -22.91 8.34 3.63
CA THR A 17 -22.95 9.55 2.81
C THR A 17 -21.53 10.05 2.56
N SER A 18 -20.74 10.17 3.62
CA SER A 18 -19.34 10.60 3.53
C SER A 18 -18.47 9.59 2.79
N ILE A 19 -18.69 8.28 2.99
CA ILE A 19 -18.00 7.23 2.22
C ILE A 19 -18.28 7.37 0.71
N ASN A 20 -19.54 7.58 0.33
CA ASN A 20 -19.90 7.75 -1.07
C ASN A 20 -19.23 9.00 -1.66
N GLN A 21 -19.23 10.12 -0.93
CA GLN A 21 -18.54 11.34 -1.33
C GLN A 21 -17.04 11.10 -1.53
N GLU A 22 -16.36 10.48 -0.57
CA GLU A 22 -14.92 10.20 -0.69
C GLU A 22 -14.59 9.30 -1.89
N LEU A 23 -15.39 8.26 -2.13
CA LEU A 23 -15.20 7.37 -3.27
C LEU A 23 -15.38 8.05 -4.63
N THR A 24 -16.12 9.18 -4.72
CA THR A 24 -16.22 9.96 -5.96
C THR A 24 -14.92 10.67 -6.35
N ASN A 25 -13.99 10.85 -5.40
CA ASN A 25 -12.67 11.43 -5.67
C ASN A 25 -11.76 10.47 -6.46
N ILE A 26 -12.07 9.18 -6.51
CA ILE A 26 -11.32 8.18 -7.26
C ILE A 26 -11.70 8.26 -8.74
N LYS A 27 -10.78 8.75 -9.57
CA LYS A 27 -10.92 8.81 -11.02
C LYS A 27 -10.32 7.55 -11.64
N PHE A 28 -11.09 6.89 -12.49
CA PHE A 28 -10.66 5.65 -13.15
C PHE A 28 -10.10 5.89 -14.57
N PRO A 29 -9.17 5.04 -15.06
CA PRO A 29 -8.54 3.90 -14.36
C PRO A 29 -7.68 4.33 -13.17
N ALA A 30 -7.75 3.58 -12.08
CA ALA A 30 -7.00 3.84 -10.86
C ALA A 30 -5.93 2.76 -10.65
N LEU A 31 -4.89 3.09 -9.89
CA LEU A 31 -3.82 2.17 -9.53
C LEU A 31 -3.67 2.18 -8.02
N ILE A 32 -3.83 1.03 -7.37
CA ILE A 32 -3.41 0.84 -5.97
C ILE A 32 -1.91 0.59 -5.99
N LEU A 33 -1.16 1.28 -5.14
CA LEU A 33 0.29 1.22 -5.07
C LEU A 33 0.76 1.03 -3.64
N ASP A 34 1.77 0.19 -3.49
CA ASP A 34 2.65 0.17 -2.34
C ASP A 34 4.12 0.02 -2.80
N CYS A 35 5.06 0.54 -2.02
CA CYS A 35 6.48 0.60 -2.38
C CYS A 35 7.37 0.20 -1.20
N GLU A 36 8.47 -0.49 -1.49
CA GLU A 36 9.57 -0.65 -0.53
C GLU A 36 10.79 0.18 -0.87
N PHE A 37 11.37 0.74 0.19
CA PHE A 37 12.47 1.69 0.12
C PHE A 37 13.70 1.17 0.85
N LEU A 38 14.86 1.62 0.42
CA LEU A 38 16.11 1.46 1.16
C LEU A 38 16.17 2.46 2.32
N ASN A 39 15.27 2.35 3.31
CA ASN A 39 15.09 3.36 4.35
C ASN A 39 15.55 2.91 5.76
N VAL A 40 15.96 3.88 6.57
CA VAL A 40 16.22 3.78 8.03
C VAL A 40 15.04 4.26 8.89
N SER A 41 13.96 4.74 8.30
CA SER A 41 12.78 5.34 8.98
C SER A 41 12.09 4.40 9.98
N HIS A 42 12.30 3.10 9.86
CA HIS A 42 11.79 2.08 10.78
C HIS A 42 12.76 1.70 11.90
N LYS A 43 13.87 2.44 12.09
CA LYS A 43 14.84 2.17 13.16
C LYS A 43 14.12 2.13 14.52
N PRO A 44 14.25 1.03 15.29
CA PRO A 44 13.69 0.94 16.64
C PRO A 44 14.17 2.14 17.47
N LYS A 45 13.24 2.79 18.18
CA LYS A 45 13.55 4.01 18.98
C LYS A 45 14.55 3.76 20.12
N ASN A 46 14.76 2.50 20.50
CA ASN A 46 15.69 2.09 21.54
C ASN A 46 16.71 1.08 20.96
N ASN A 47 17.99 1.46 20.97
CA ASN A 47 19.21 0.64 20.86
C ASN A 47 19.97 0.47 19.50
N GLU A 48 21.23 0.91 19.57
CA GLU A 48 22.49 0.14 19.37
C GLU A 48 22.95 -0.33 17.99
N PHE A 49 22.33 0.06 16.88
CA PHE A 49 23.02 -0.03 15.60
C PHE A 49 23.81 1.25 15.33
N GLU A 50 25.03 1.31 15.91
CA GLU A 50 26.14 2.13 15.44
C GLU A 50 26.88 1.37 14.35
N ASP A 51 26.33 1.42 13.14
CA ASP A 51 27.17 1.36 11.95
C ASP A 51 26.39 2.05 10.84
N THR A 52 26.66 3.33 10.66
CA THR A 52 26.05 4.11 9.59
C THR A 52 26.66 3.68 8.26
N LEU A 53 26.14 2.59 7.72
CA LEU A 53 26.05 2.43 6.27
C LEU A 53 25.50 3.76 5.71
N ASP A 54 26.05 4.26 4.59
CA ASP A 54 25.69 5.54 3.95
C ASP A 54 24.29 5.50 3.29
N ILE A 55 23.31 4.95 4.02
CA ILE A 55 21.87 4.88 3.70
C ILE A 55 21.30 6.29 3.54
N LYS A 56 21.90 7.31 4.18
CA LYS A 56 21.49 8.72 4.02
C LYS A 56 21.50 9.19 2.56
N ARG A 57 22.36 8.63 1.70
CA ARG A 57 22.36 8.97 0.26
C ARG A 57 21.26 8.27 -0.53
N ASN A 58 20.70 7.18 -0.02
CA ASN A 58 19.80 6.27 -0.74
C ASN A 58 18.45 6.05 -0.02
N GLU A 59 18.15 6.81 1.03
CA GLU A 59 17.01 6.62 1.95
C GLU A 59 15.63 6.58 1.29
N ASP A 60 15.51 7.18 0.11
CA ASP A 60 14.27 7.28 -0.66
C ASP A 60 14.26 6.43 -1.95
N LYS A 61 15.26 5.55 -2.14
CA LYS A 61 15.33 4.73 -3.37
C LYS A 61 14.46 3.50 -3.25
N VAL A 62 13.57 3.34 -4.22
CA VAL A 62 12.65 2.20 -4.28
C VAL A 62 13.31 1.02 -4.96
N PHE A 63 13.31 -0.12 -4.29
CA PHE A 63 13.79 -1.36 -4.89
C PHE A 63 12.65 -2.30 -5.32
N LEU A 64 11.43 -2.05 -4.85
CA LEU A 64 10.26 -2.86 -5.14
C LEU A 64 8.98 -2.00 -5.15
N LEU A 65 8.13 -2.26 -6.13
CA LEU A 65 6.79 -1.72 -6.28
C LEU A 65 5.81 -2.88 -6.36
N GLN A 66 4.69 -2.80 -5.66
CA GLN A 66 3.51 -3.59 -5.97
C GLN A 66 2.33 -2.72 -6.32
N PHE A 67 1.55 -3.18 -7.28
CA PHE A 67 0.40 -2.43 -7.73
C PHE A 67 -0.72 -3.29 -8.28
N SER A 68 -1.93 -2.76 -8.21
CA SER A 68 -3.11 -3.33 -8.85
C SER A 68 -3.89 -2.26 -9.61
N ILE A 69 -4.17 -2.51 -10.89
CA ILE A 69 -4.92 -1.57 -11.74
C ILE A 69 -6.40 -1.90 -11.70
N ILE A 70 -7.23 -0.89 -11.41
CA ILE A 70 -8.68 -0.99 -11.34
C ILE A 70 -9.28 -0.15 -12.46
N ARG A 71 -10.14 -0.76 -13.29
CA ARG A 71 -10.82 -0.05 -14.39
C ARG A 71 -12.03 0.75 -13.94
N ASN A 72 -12.71 0.28 -12.91
CA ASN A 72 -13.85 0.91 -12.23
C ASN A 72 -14.23 0.05 -11.01
N PHE A 73 -15.21 0.51 -10.22
CA PHE A 73 -15.69 -0.24 -9.07
C PHE A 73 -16.34 -1.60 -9.41
N LYS A 74 -16.96 -1.75 -10.59
CA LYS A 74 -17.53 -3.03 -11.02
C LYS A 74 -16.42 -4.07 -11.20
N ASP A 75 -15.35 -3.70 -11.88
CA ASP A 75 -14.13 -4.50 -12.04
C ASP A 75 -13.56 -4.93 -10.68
N LEU A 76 -13.43 -3.99 -9.73
CA LEU A 76 -12.95 -4.29 -8.37
C LEU A 76 -13.81 -5.32 -7.62
N ILE A 77 -15.13 -5.26 -7.75
CA ILE A 77 -16.05 -6.18 -7.06
C ILE A 77 -15.91 -7.61 -7.59
N TYR A 78 -15.87 -7.79 -8.90
CA TYR A 78 -15.95 -9.10 -9.53
C TYR A 78 -14.60 -9.76 -9.83
N ARG A 79 -13.50 -9.00 -9.85
CA ARG A 79 -12.17 -9.56 -10.11
C ARG A 79 -11.64 -10.37 -8.92
N ASN A 80 -10.71 -11.28 -9.20
CA ASN A 80 -9.86 -11.88 -8.17
C ASN A 80 -8.71 -10.92 -7.83
N ASN A 81 -8.77 -10.29 -6.65
CA ASN A 81 -7.74 -9.36 -6.21
C ASN A 81 -6.38 -10.02 -5.98
N GLN A 82 -6.33 -11.32 -5.63
CA GLN A 82 -5.05 -12.01 -5.38
C GLN A 82 -4.19 -12.11 -6.65
N THR A 83 -4.83 -12.36 -7.79
CA THR A 83 -4.14 -12.52 -9.08
C THR A 83 -3.99 -11.21 -9.85
N ALA A 84 -4.63 -10.13 -9.38
CA ALA A 84 -4.62 -8.82 -10.04
C ALA A 84 -3.45 -7.93 -9.61
N ILE A 85 -2.68 -8.35 -8.60
CA ILE A 85 -1.52 -7.62 -8.10
C ILE A 85 -0.30 -8.01 -8.93
N LYS A 86 0.46 -7.00 -9.33
CA LYS A 86 1.71 -7.13 -10.08
C LYS A 86 2.81 -6.47 -9.29
N HIS A 87 4.04 -6.90 -9.52
CA HIS A 87 5.22 -6.28 -8.93
C HIS A 87 6.20 -5.82 -10.02
N MET A 88 7.04 -4.85 -9.65
CA MET A 88 8.27 -4.51 -10.33
C MET A 88 9.35 -4.41 -9.26
N ASP A 89 10.44 -5.14 -9.41
CA ASP A 89 11.56 -5.10 -8.49
C ASP A 89 12.90 -4.98 -9.22
N ILE A 90 13.89 -4.49 -8.50
CA ILE A 90 15.27 -4.52 -8.94
C ILE A 90 15.82 -5.90 -8.60
N LEU A 91 16.23 -6.67 -9.61
CA LEU A 91 16.92 -7.94 -9.40
C LEU A 91 18.38 -7.80 -9.84
N ARG A 92 19.24 -8.60 -9.21
CA ARG A 92 20.64 -8.76 -9.63
C ARG A 92 20.97 -10.24 -9.70
N ASN A 93 21.90 -10.62 -10.57
CA ASN A 93 22.38 -12.00 -10.65
C ASN A 93 23.49 -12.26 -9.63
N TYR A 94 23.67 -13.53 -9.26
CA TYR A 94 24.81 -13.95 -8.45
C TYR A 94 26.13 -13.60 -9.16
N LYS A 95 27.04 -12.94 -8.45
CA LYS A 95 28.36 -12.49 -8.95
C LYS A 95 28.32 -11.58 -10.19
N GLU A 96 27.27 -10.76 -10.32
CA GLU A 96 27.16 -9.79 -11.42
C GLU A 96 28.17 -8.63 -11.31
N LYS A 97 29.30 -8.74 -12.01
CA LYS A 97 30.42 -7.77 -11.92
C LYS A 97 30.09 -6.35 -12.39
N LYS A 98 29.02 -6.15 -13.16
CA LYS A 98 28.65 -4.86 -13.77
C LYS A 98 27.28 -4.34 -13.28
N TYR A 99 26.84 -4.83 -12.12
CA TYR A 99 25.58 -4.38 -11.55
C TYR A 99 25.65 -2.88 -11.19
N ASP A 100 24.61 -2.14 -11.58
CA ASP A 100 24.48 -0.71 -11.32
C ASP A 100 23.07 -0.44 -10.79
N PHE A 101 22.97 -0.18 -9.49
CA PHE A 101 21.70 0.06 -8.81
C PHE A 101 20.99 1.30 -9.37
N GLU A 102 21.72 2.39 -9.66
CA GLU A 102 21.12 3.64 -10.16
C GLU A 102 20.48 3.43 -11.53
N LYS A 103 21.18 2.70 -12.40
CA LYS A 103 20.67 2.34 -13.72
C LYS A 103 19.43 1.45 -13.60
N ALA A 104 19.45 0.47 -12.70
CA ALA A 104 18.31 -0.41 -12.47
C ALA A 104 17.10 0.35 -11.88
N HIS A 105 17.34 1.23 -10.90
CA HIS A 105 16.34 2.10 -10.30
C HIS A 105 15.69 3.01 -11.34
N LYS A 106 16.48 3.67 -12.20
CA LYS A 106 15.96 4.49 -13.29
C LYS A 106 15.12 3.68 -14.28
N SER A 107 15.51 2.44 -14.57
CA SER A 107 14.74 1.53 -15.42
C SER A 107 13.38 1.16 -14.79
N LEU A 108 13.38 0.87 -13.49
CA LEU A 108 12.17 0.58 -12.70
C LEU A 108 11.19 1.77 -12.72
N VAL A 109 11.67 2.97 -12.38
CA VAL A 109 10.85 4.20 -12.38
C VAL A 109 10.26 4.49 -13.76
N ASN A 110 11.07 4.41 -14.82
CA ASN A 110 10.58 4.61 -16.19
C ASN A 110 9.54 3.57 -16.59
N SER A 111 9.73 2.31 -16.20
CA SER A 111 8.78 1.23 -16.49
C SER A 111 7.45 1.46 -15.81
N PHE A 112 7.47 1.84 -14.53
CA PHE A 112 6.28 2.20 -13.76
C PHE A 112 5.51 3.36 -14.40
N LEU A 113 6.18 4.47 -14.69
CA LEU A 113 5.54 5.65 -15.29
C LEU A 113 4.98 5.35 -16.69
N ASN A 114 5.67 4.52 -17.48
CA ASN A 114 5.15 4.06 -18.78
C ASN A 114 3.92 3.17 -18.63
N VAL A 115 3.81 2.36 -17.57
CA VAL A 115 2.57 1.64 -17.26
C VAL A 115 1.47 2.64 -16.94
N CYS A 116 1.72 3.62 -16.08
CA CYS A 116 0.73 4.63 -15.72
C CYS A 116 0.25 5.44 -16.93
N LYS A 117 1.16 5.86 -17.81
CA LYS A 117 0.86 6.56 -19.06
C LYS A 117 0.04 5.69 -20.01
N ARG A 118 0.50 4.48 -20.33
CA ARG A 118 -0.19 3.57 -21.28
C ARG A 118 -1.56 3.14 -20.80
N LYS A 119 -1.75 2.99 -19.49
CA LYS A 119 -3.04 2.61 -18.89
C LYS A 119 -3.92 3.82 -18.55
N ASN A 120 -3.45 5.03 -18.85
CA ASN A 120 -4.16 6.28 -18.61
C ASN A 120 -4.61 6.39 -17.14
N ILE A 121 -3.73 6.04 -16.20
CA ILE A 121 -4.05 6.05 -14.76
C ILE A 121 -4.36 7.48 -14.33
N ARG A 122 -5.52 7.68 -13.71
CA ARG A 122 -6.04 9.00 -13.28
C ARG A 122 -6.01 9.21 -11.77
N THR A 123 -5.88 8.13 -10.99
CA THR A 123 -5.74 8.19 -9.53
C THR A 123 -4.77 7.11 -9.07
N ILE A 124 -3.86 7.47 -8.16
CA ILE A 124 -3.02 6.52 -7.42
C ILE A 124 -3.60 6.37 -6.01
N ILE A 125 -3.72 5.15 -5.51
CA ILE A 125 -4.35 4.84 -4.21
C ILE A 125 -3.31 4.16 -3.32
N CYS A 126 -3.10 4.66 -2.11
CA CYS A 126 -2.09 4.15 -1.18
C CYS A 126 -2.66 4.01 0.25
N ALA A 127 -1.96 3.29 1.12
CA ALA A 127 -2.23 3.21 2.55
C ALA A 127 -1.37 4.25 3.28
N ASP A 128 -1.91 5.46 3.48
CA ASP A 128 -1.15 6.72 3.59
C ASP A 128 -0.54 7.11 2.24
N THR A 129 -0.55 8.40 1.94
CA THR A 129 -0.02 8.96 0.68
C THR A 129 1.23 9.80 0.92
N SER A 130 1.64 10.02 2.18
CA SER A 130 2.66 11.00 2.53
C SER A 130 4.04 10.68 1.94
N ALA A 131 4.48 9.41 2.01
CA ALA A 131 5.75 8.95 1.48
C ALA A 131 5.71 8.83 -0.06
N GLU A 132 4.71 8.13 -0.60
CA GLU A 132 4.57 7.86 -2.03
C GLU A 132 4.38 9.15 -2.82
N LYS A 133 3.67 10.13 -2.26
CA LYS A 133 3.51 11.44 -2.91
C LYS A 133 4.82 12.17 -3.05
N LYS A 134 5.65 12.19 -2.00
CA LYS A 134 6.98 12.83 -2.04
C LYS A 134 7.87 12.14 -3.07
N LEU A 135 7.88 10.80 -3.05
CA LEU A 135 8.64 9.97 -3.95
C LEU A 135 8.24 10.17 -5.42
N ILE A 136 6.97 9.98 -5.76
CA ILE A 136 6.50 10.11 -7.15
C ILE A 136 6.73 11.54 -7.65
N THR A 137 6.54 12.54 -6.78
CA THR A 137 6.88 13.93 -7.11
C THR A 137 8.36 14.07 -7.43
N SER A 138 9.25 13.48 -6.62
CA SER A 138 10.70 13.47 -6.86
C SER A 138 11.04 12.85 -8.22
N TRP A 139 10.50 11.67 -8.53
CA TRP A 139 10.76 10.99 -9.80
C TRP A 139 10.39 11.85 -11.00
N LEU A 140 9.23 12.51 -10.93
CA LEU A 140 8.73 13.37 -12.01
C LEU A 140 9.57 14.64 -12.20
N LEU A 141 10.21 15.13 -11.14
CA LEU A 141 11.05 16.34 -11.18
C LEU A 141 12.51 16.05 -11.53
N LYS A 142 13.06 14.92 -11.08
CA LYS A 142 14.51 14.64 -11.11
C LYS A 142 14.92 13.54 -12.07
N ASP A 143 14.14 12.47 -12.16
CA ASP A 143 14.64 11.18 -12.66
C ASP A 143 14.15 10.83 -14.08
N VAL A 144 13.23 11.63 -14.62
CA VAL A 144 12.42 11.25 -15.77
C VAL A 144 12.47 12.31 -16.88
N SER A 145 12.53 11.85 -18.12
CA SER A 145 12.48 12.73 -19.30
C SER A 145 11.18 13.55 -19.33
N PRO A 146 11.22 14.84 -19.67
CA PRO A 146 10.02 15.68 -19.85
C PRO A 146 8.94 15.07 -20.76
N LYS A 147 9.31 14.17 -21.68
CA LYS A 147 8.38 13.47 -22.58
C LYS A 147 7.52 12.41 -21.87
N ILE A 148 7.99 11.83 -20.77
CA ILE A 148 7.25 10.82 -20.00
C ILE A 148 6.30 11.53 -19.03
N SER A 149 6.73 12.62 -18.41
CA SER A 149 5.87 13.42 -17.52
C SER A 149 4.72 14.09 -18.27
N GLN A 150 4.93 14.46 -19.54
CA GLN A 150 3.85 14.85 -20.45
C GLN A 150 2.92 13.67 -20.76
N GLY A 151 1.66 13.79 -20.36
CA GLY A 151 0.60 12.81 -20.64
C GLY A 151 0.28 11.84 -19.51
N LEU A 152 0.79 12.06 -18.30
CA LEU A 152 0.33 11.34 -17.10
C LEU A 152 -1.00 11.91 -16.61
N ALA A 153 -2.08 11.12 -16.74
CA ALA A 153 -3.44 11.59 -16.48
C ALA A 153 -3.79 11.75 -15.00
N PHE A 154 -2.96 11.23 -14.10
CA PHE A 154 -3.07 11.47 -12.65
C PHE A 154 -2.47 12.82 -12.23
N PHE A 155 -1.85 13.56 -13.15
CA PHE A 155 -1.32 14.89 -12.90
C PHE A 155 -2.38 15.94 -13.15
N ASN A 156 -2.70 16.72 -12.13
CA ASN A 156 -3.63 17.82 -12.23
C ASN A 156 -2.97 19.03 -12.94
N LYS A 157 -3.79 19.99 -13.39
CA LYS A 157 -3.31 21.21 -14.07
C LYS A 157 -2.36 22.03 -13.21
N ASP A 158 -2.53 21.99 -11.89
CA ASP A 158 -1.70 22.68 -10.89
C ASP A 158 -0.41 21.92 -10.53
N LYS A 159 -0.08 20.86 -11.28
CA LYS A 159 1.07 19.97 -11.03
C LYS A 159 0.95 19.11 -9.77
N SER A 160 -0.23 19.04 -9.15
CA SER A 160 -0.46 18.10 -8.06
C SER A 160 -0.75 16.69 -8.59
N ILE A 161 -0.36 15.68 -7.80
CA ILE A 161 -0.66 14.27 -8.09
C ILE A 161 -2.03 13.94 -7.48
N ASN A 162 -2.94 13.40 -8.29
CA ASN A 162 -4.23 12.89 -7.82
C ASN A 162 -4.04 11.56 -7.08
N MET A 163 -3.82 11.65 -5.78
CA MET A 163 -3.68 10.51 -4.88
C MET A 163 -4.88 10.38 -3.94
N PHE A 164 -5.25 9.14 -3.64
CA PHE A 164 -6.29 8.81 -2.67
C PHE A 164 -5.70 7.99 -1.53
N ASP A 165 -5.95 8.44 -0.30
CA ASP A 165 -5.55 7.75 0.93
C ASP A 165 -6.71 6.90 1.44
N ILE A 166 -6.50 5.59 1.53
CA ILE A 166 -7.52 4.66 2.03
C ILE A 166 -7.95 4.97 3.48
N TYR A 167 -7.07 5.56 4.30
CA TYR A 167 -7.37 5.88 5.68
C TYR A 167 -8.49 6.92 5.82
N LYS A 168 -8.77 7.69 4.76
CA LYS A 168 -9.96 8.56 4.71
C LYS A 168 -11.25 7.77 4.86
N LEU A 169 -11.35 6.59 4.22
CA LEU A 169 -12.53 5.73 4.36
C LEU A 169 -12.56 5.04 5.72
N LEU A 170 -11.40 4.61 6.21
CA LEU A 170 -11.30 3.91 7.50
C LEU A 170 -11.76 4.80 8.66
N LYS A 171 -11.43 6.10 8.63
CA LYS A 171 -11.89 7.10 9.62
C LYS A 171 -13.41 7.32 9.63
N LEU A 172 -14.12 6.90 8.58
CA LEU A 172 -15.57 7.01 8.47
C LEU A 172 -16.30 5.74 8.93
N ALA A 173 -15.57 4.72 9.38
CA ALA A 173 -16.10 3.51 9.98
C ALA A 173 -15.70 3.42 11.45
N LYS A 174 -16.68 3.43 12.35
CA LYS A 174 -16.48 3.30 13.80
C LYS A 174 -16.90 1.92 14.26
N PHE A 175 -16.02 1.25 14.99
CA PHE A 175 -16.29 -0.07 15.55
C PHE A 175 -16.66 0.09 17.02
N ASN A 176 -17.77 -0.52 17.40
CA ASN A 176 -18.32 -0.45 18.74
C ASN A 176 -18.54 -1.86 19.28
N ASN A 177 -18.30 -2.03 20.57
CA ASN A 177 -18.61 -3.25 21.29
C ASN A 177 -19.91 -3.07 22.09
N LEU A 178 -20.61 -4.17 22.32
CA LEU A 178 -21.72 -4.26 23.26
C LEU A 178 -21.22 -4.90 24.55
N LYS A 179 -21.77 -4.47 25.69
CA LYS A 179 -21.64 -5.17 26.96
C LYS A 179 -22.48 -6.45 26.94
N LYS A 180 -22.28 -7.32 27.95
CA LYS A 180 -23.05 -8.57 28.10
C LYS A 180 -24.56 -8.34 28.22
N ASP A 181 -24.98 -7.17 28.67
CA ASP A 181 -26.38 -6.76 28.81
C ASP A 181 -26.97 -6.15 27.51
N GLY A 182 -26.21 -6.13 26.40
CA GLY A 182 -26.65 -5.58 25.13
C GLY A 182 -26.58 -4.05 25.04
N SER A 183 -26.16 -3.35 26.09
CA SER A 183 -25.88 -1.91 26.03
C SER A 183 -24.61 -1.64 25.25
N ILE A 184 -24.53 -0.48 24.58
CA ILE A 184 -23.30 -0.06 23.90
C ILE A 184 -22.23 0.14 24.97
N PHE A 185 -21.07 -0.47 24.76
CA PHE A 185 -19.88 -0.12 25.51
C PHE A 185 -19.47 1.29 25.07
N ASP A 186 -20.01 2.28 25.76
CA ASP A 186 -19.70 3.67 25.49
C ASP A 186 -18.29 3.97 25.98
N ALA A 187 -17.39 4.11 25.02
CA ALA A 187 -16.02 4.50 25.23
C ALA A 187 -15.81 5.97 24.88
N THR A 188 -16.73 6.84 25.30
CA THR A 188 -16.63 8.29 25.21
C THR A 188 -15.46 8.88 25.99
N THR A 189 -14.78 8.09 26.84
CA THR A 189 -13.38 8.38 27.17
C THR A 189 -12.53 8.05 25.95
N LYS A 190 -11.93 9.08 25.35
CA LYS A 190 -11.04 9.03 24.15
C LYS A 190 -10.02 7.87 24.16
N ASP A 191 -9.74 7.29 25.32
CA ASP A 191 -8.80 6.19 25.52
C ASP A 191 -9.36 4.78 25.24
N LYS A 192 -10.66 4.61 24.97
CA LYS A 192 -11.27 3.26 24.84
C LYS A 192 -12.12 3.01 23.59
N MET A 193 -12.43 4.03 22.78
CA MET A 193 -12.85 3.78 21.41
C MET A 193 -11.61 3.27 20.71
N ILE A 194 -11.58 1.98 20.37
CA ILE A 194 -10.52 1.51 19.49
C ILE A 194 -10.85 2.12 18.13
N ASP A 195 -10.26 3.27 17.85
CA ASP A 195 -10.20 3.82 16.51
C ASP A 195 -9.41 2.79 15.70
N LEU A 196 -10.15 1.86 15.08
CA LEU A 196 -9.61 0.70 14.39
C LEU A 196 -9.11 1.16 13.03
N GLN A 197 -8.08 2.02 13.07
CA GLN A 197 -7.46 2.60 11.88
C GLN A 197 -6.64 1.58 11.09
N SER A 198 -6.47 0.34 11.56
CA SER A 198 -5.66 -0.66 10.84
C SER A 198 -6.47 -1.50 9.86
N SER A 199 -6.05 -1.46 8.60
CA SER A 199 -6.55 -2.28 7.49
C SER A 199 -6.63 -3.77 7.85
N LYS A 200 -5.63 -4.28 8.58
CA LYS A 200 -5.54 -5.68 9.05
C LYS A 200 -6.69 -6.07 9.98
N LYS A 201 -7.18 -5.15 10.81
CA LYS A 201 -8.32 -5.40 11.72
C LYS A 201 -9.64 -5.50 10.96
N ILE A 202 -9.86 -4.64 9.96
CA ILE A 202 -11.01 -4.81 9.05
C ILE A 202 -10.94 -6.17 8.34
N MET A 203 -9.77 -6.53 7.81
CA MET A 203 -9.60 -7.81 7.13
C MET A 203 -9.85 -9.02 8.03
N ASN A 204 -9.47 -8.94 9.31
CA ASN A 204 -9.76 -9.96 10.31
C ASN A 204 -11.27 -10.13 10.53
N TYR A 205 -12.00 -9.03 10.68
CA TYR A 205 -13.46 -9.09 10.89
C TYR A 205 -14.21 -9.72 9.72
N TYR A 206 -13.69 -9.54 8.50
CA TYR A 206 -14.32 -10.06 7.29
C TYR A 206 -13.69 -11.37 6.78
N GLY A 207 -12.86 -12.03 7.59
CA GLY A 207 -12.33 -13.36 7.30
C GLY A 207 -11.52 -13.42 6.00
N LYS A 208 -10.65 -12.43 5.77
CA LYS A 208 -9.77 -12.38 4.59
C LYS A 208 -8.29 -12.46 4.92
N THR A 209 -7.94 -12.72 6.18
CA THR A 209 -6.54 -12.76 6.63
C THR A 209 -5.83 -14.06 6.31
N ASP A 210 -6.57 -15.13 6.10
CA ASP A 210 -6.15 -16.39 5.46
C ASP A 210 -5.57 -16.20 4.05
N LYS A 211 -5.83 -15.06 3.41
CA LYS A 211 -5.31 -14.70 2.08
C LYS A 211 -4.02 -13.88 2.12
N LEU A 212 -3.61 -13.42 3.30
CA LEU A 212 -2.38 -12.66 3.48
C LEU A 212 -1.17 -13.60 3.49
N LYS A 213 -0.06 -13.10 2.98
CA LYS A 213 1.24 -13.75 3.09
C LYS A 213 1.75 -13.62 4.53
N PRO A 214 2.44 -14.64 5.06
CA PRO A 214 3.04 -14.55 6.38
C PRO A 214 4.12 -13.46 6.40
N GLU A 215 4.18 -12.72 7.50
CA GLU A 215 5.18 -11.68 7.75
C GLU A 215 6.03 -12.15 8.93
N THR A 216 7.28 -12.51 8.66
CA THR A 216 8.20 -13.10 9.64
C THR A 216 9.20 -12.09 10.18
N SER A 217 9.78 -11.27 9.30
CA SER A 217 10.70 -10.21 9.69
C SER A 217 10.00 -8.85 9.87
N SER A 218 10.65 -7.99 10.64
CA SER A 218 10.22 -6.58 10.73
C SER A 218 10.56 -5.83 9.45
N ILE A 219 9.78 -4.80 9.10
CA ILE A 219 10.05 -3.96 7.93
C ILE A 219 11.46 -3.34 7.95
N TYR A 220 11.96 -2.99 9.14
CA TYR A 220 13.33 -2.48 9.31
C TYR A 220 14.39 -3.51 8.90
N GLU A 221 14.21 -4.76 9.34
CA GLU A 221 15.10 -5.86 8.99
C GLU A 221 15.06 -6.15 7.48
N ILE A 222 13.87 -6.10 6.88
CA ILE A 222 13.69 -6.23 5.43
C ILE A 222 14.48 -5.13 4.69
N CYS A 223 14.31 -3.86 5.08
CA CYS A 223 14.98 -2.72 4.45
C CYS A 223 16.51 -2.79 4.56
N ILE A 224 17.06 -3.13 5.73
CA ILE A 224 18.51 -3.25 5.92
C ILE A 224 19.08 -4.38 5.08
N ASN A 225 18.44 -5.55 5.09
CA ASN A 225 18.95 -6.68 4.33
C ASN A 225 18.80 -6.47 2.82
N ALA A 226 17.75 -5.78 2.37
CA ALA A 226 17.64 -5.32 0.99
C ALA A 226 18.80 -4.37 0.63
N TYR A 227 19.11 -3.40 1.49
CA TYR A 227 20.27 -2.53 1.28
C TYR A 227 21.57 -3.32 1.19
N LYS A 228 21.83 -4.21 2.16
CA LYS A 228 23.00 -5.09 2.16
C LYS A 228 23.07 -5.93 0.88
N TYR A 229 21.95 -6.47 0.39
CA TYR A 229 21.88 -7.21 -0.87
C TYR A 229 22.38 -6.37 -2.05
N TYR A 230 22.00 -5.11 -2.16
CA TYR A 230 22.42 -4.24 -3.27
C TYR A 230 23.82 -3.65 -3.09
N SER A 231 24.31 -3.50 -1.84
CA SER A 231 25.59 -2.86 -1.54
C SER A 231 26.79 -3.79 -1.45
N ILE A 232 26.61 -5.10 -1.26
CA ILE A 232 27.75 -6.03 -1.17
C ILE A 232 28.52 -6.08 -2.49
N ASP A 233 29.86 -6.02 -2.36
CA ASP A 233 30.84 -6.20 -3.43
C ASP A 233 30.58 -7.49 -4.22
N HIS A 234 30.32 -7.29 -5.51
CA HIS A 234 29.82 -8.26 -6.45
C HIS A 234 30.76 -9.46 -6.66
N GLY A 235 32.06 -9.29 -6.47
CA GLY A 235 33.04 -10.37 -6.67
C GLY A 235 33.08 -11.39 -5.52
N ASN A 236 32.67 -10.97 -4.32
CA ASN A 236 33.08 -11.60 -3.06
C ASN A 236 31.93 -12.22 -2.26
N ILE A 237 30.67 -12.01 -2.66
CA ILE A 237 29.54 -12.65 -2.00
C ILE A 237 29.54 -14.16 -2.24
N ASN A 238 29.44 -14.95 -1.17
CA ASN A 238 29.23 -16.39 -1.28
C ASN A 238 27.76 -16.70 -1.64
N VAL A 239 27.49 -17.91 -2.11
CA VAL A 239 26.16 -18.29 -2.59
C VAL A 239 25.12 -18.31 -1.46
N ASP A 240 25.51 -18.77 -0.27
CA ASP A 240 24.61 -18.91 0.87
C ASP A 240 24.13 -17.54 1.38
N GLU A 241 25.04 -16.58 1.51
CA GLU A 241 24.73 -15.20 1.87
C GLU A 241 23.87 -14.52 0.79
N PHE A 242 24.14 -14.78 -0.50
CA PHE A 242 23.32 -14.25 -1.58
C PHE A 242 21.89 -14.80 -1.53
N VAL A 243 21.73 -16.11 -1.29
CA VAL A 243 20.43 -16.76 -1.15
C VAL A 243 19.70 -16.24 0.09
N GLU A 244 20.40 -16.09 1.22
CA GLU A 244 19.82 -15.59 2.46
C GLU A 244 19.28 -14.17 2.31
N LEU A 245 20.09 -13.26 1.77
CA LEU A 245 19.66 -11.89 1.52
C LEU A 245 18.52 -11.81 0.49
N GLY A 246 18.47 -12.74 -0.47
CA GLY A 246 17.37 -12.87 -1.41
C GLY A 246 16.03 -13.23 -0.75
N LYS A 247 16.02 -13.88 0.42
CA LYS A 247 14.79 -14.15 1.18
C LYS A 247 14.14 -12.85 1.66
N TYR A 248 14.93 -11.88 2.12
CA TYR A 248 14.40 -10.58 2.55
C TYR A 248 13.75 -9.80 1.40
N LEU A 249 14.25 -9.93 0.16
CA LEU A 249 13.57 -9.38 -1.01
C LEU A 249 12.22 -10.05 -1.27
N LYS A 250 12.11 -11.37 -1.02
CA LYS A 250 10.83 -12.07 -1.10
C LYS A 250 9.88 -11.62 0.01
N GLU A 251 10.37 -11.42 1.23
CA GLU A 251 9.54 -10.91 2.34
C GLU A 251 9.06 -9.49 2.07
N ALA A 252 9.90 -8.63 1.51
CA ALA A 252 9.52 -7.31 1.00
C ALA A 252 8.36 -7.40 0.00
N ARG A 253 8.42 -8.37 -0.94
CA ARG A 253 7.31 -8.64 -1.86
C ARG A 253 6.06 -9.10 -1.13
N ASP A 254 6.19 -10.02 -0.19
CA ASP A 254 5.05 -10.55 0.55
C ASP A 254 4.36 -9.44 1.37
N HIS A 255 5.12 -8.51 1.98
CA HIS A 255 4.60 -7.34 2.68
C HIS A 255 3.87 -6.36 1.76
N CYS A 256 4.53 -5.85 0.71
CA CYS A 256 3.87 -4.94 -0.24
C CYS A 256 2.63 -5.57 -0.90
N TYR A 257 2.66 -6.88 -1.16
CA TYR A 257 1.50 -7.59 -1.68
C TYR A 257 0.32 -7.51 -0.72
N ASN A 258 0.57 -7.76 0.58
CA ASN A 258 -0.45 -7.69 1.62
C ASN A 258 -1.08 -6.29 1.64
N ASP A 259 -0.29 -5.23 1.61
CA ASP A 259 -0.80 -3.87 1.69
C ASP A 259 -1.65 -3.48 0.48
N VAL A 260 -1.20 -3.77 -0.74
CA VAL A 260 -2.01 -3.58 -1.96
C VAL A 260 -3.29 -4.42 -1.92
N PHE A 261 -3.21 -5.67 -1.45
CA PHE A 261 -4.36 -6.55 -1.33
C PHE A 261 -5.38 -6.03 -0.32
N MET A 262 -4.92 -5.59 0.85
CA MET A 262 -5.78 -5.02 1.89
C MET A 262 -6.49 -3.76 1.39
N VAL A 263 -5.79 -2.84 0.73
CA VAL A 263 -6.41 -1.65 0.14
C VAL A 263 -7.50 -2.03 -0.88
N ALA A 264 -7.22 -3.00 -1.76
CA ALA A 264 -8.19 -3.47 -2.74
C ALA A 264 -9.44 -4.07 -2.08
N GLU A 265 -9.27 -4.87 -1.04
CA GLU A 265 -10.37 -5.51 -0.31
C GLU A 265 -11.18 -4.50 0.53
N ILE A 266 -10.55 -3.46 1.07
CA ILE A 266 -11.23 -2.38 1.79
C ILE A 266 -12.09 -1.53 0.84
N LEU A 267 -11.54 -1.14 -0.32
CA LEU A 267 -12.32 -0.44 -1.34
C LEU A 267 -13.51 -1.27 -1.81
N LYS A 268 -13.29 -2.58 -2.04
CA LYS A 268 -14.36 -3.52 -2.41
C LYS A 268 -15.43 -3.58 -1.33
N PHE A 269 -15.01 -3.68 -0.07
CA PHE A 269 -15.90 -3.73 1.09
C PHE A 269 -16.82 -2.50 1.16
N PHE A 270 -16.24 -1.30 1.18
CA PHE A 270 -17.04 -0.06 1.27
C PHE A 270 -17.96 0.10 0.07
N LYS A 271 -17.53 -0.29 -1.13
CA LYS A 271 -18.38 -0.21 -2.31
C LYS A 271 -19.56 -1.19 -2.25
N GLN A 272 -19.34 -2.43 -1.78
CA GLN A 272 -20.41 -3.40 -1.58
C GLN A 272 -21.43 -2.90 -0.56
N LEU A 273 -20.95 -2.31 0.54
CA LEU A 273 -21.82 -1.74 1.57
C LEU A 273 -22.75 -0.63 1.02
N LEU A 274 -22.24 0.22 0.12
CA LEU A 274 -23.06 1.22 -0.58
C LEU A 274 -24.16 0.60 -1.42
N ILE A 275 -23.84 -0.47 -2.16
CA ILE A 275 -24.81 -1.18 -3.02
C ILE A 275 -25.91 -1.83 -2.18
N GLU A 276 -25.54 -2.49 -1.08
CA GLU A 276 -26.49 -3.10 -0.13
C GLU A 276 -27.48 -2.05 0.42
N ASN A 277 -26.97 -0.89 0.83
CA ASN A 277 -27.79 0.19 1.38
C ASN A 277 -28.76 0.79 0.34
N GLN A 278 -28.33 0.93 -0.92
CA GLN A 278 -29.22 1.40 -2.01
C GLN A 278 -30.33 0.39 -2.31
N GLY A 279 -30.01 -0.91 -2.32
CA GLY A 279 -31.00 -1.97 -2.56
C GLY A 279 -32.05 -2.08 -1.45
N GLN A 280 -31.73 -1.71 -0.22
CA GLN A 280 -32.70 -1.65 0.89
C GLN A 280 -33.64 -0.44 0.81
N ASN A 281 -33.14 0.71 0.34
CA ASN A 281 -33.94 1.92 0.20
C ASN A 281 -34.86 1.90 -1.03
N GLY A 282 -34.55 1.12 -2.07
CA GLY A 282 -35.42 0.93 -3.24
C GLY A 282 -36.51 -0.13 -3.08
N LYS A 283 -36.60 -0.79 -1.92
CA LYS A 283 -37.66 -1.76 -1.56
C LYS A 283 -38.66 -1.20 -0.54
N LYS A 284 -38.57 0.09 -0.21
CA LYS A 284 -39.55 0.85 0.56
C LYS A 284 -40.33 1.75 -0.39
#